data_AF-A0A8A4THR2-F1
#
_entry.id   AF-A0A8A4THR2-F1
#
_cell.length_a   1.000
_cell.length_b   1.000
_cell.length_c   1.000
_cell.angle_alpha   90.00
_cell.angle_beta   90.00
_cell.angle_gamma   90.00
#
_symmetry.space_group_name_H-M   'P 1'
#
loop_
_entity.id
_entity.type
_entity.pdbx_description
1 polymer ?
#
loop_
_entity_poly.entity_id
_entity_poly.type
_entity_poly.pdbx_seq_one_letter_code
_entity_poly.pdbx_strand_id
1 'polypeptide(L)'
;MNNKNMFLWFTFSCLGLLVLLAFGSWLAVMMFYSTHDEVLAKVSHEKTPDVGAYPVYAPTFDTQLGEVRAGKAFLGKEPRTNTVYLLSAHHLLGEAGGLPRELAWHEVPEQVRSVRCASDDPTFEPLTFHEVIPIEGARKMDMNSCTQDLLVFRASEDLAPQALPFRTEPIGVDEPVWLYSSVSNDEKTLHLAVVTDVTEDWLEYVYLEDLDLTATSGAPVVDKEGRLVAINLGGYALGGLRGLGNPVSAVRNNLARATQGK
;
A
#
# COMPACT_ATOMS: atom_id res chain seq x y z
N MET A 1 36.64 64.28 -4.87
CA MET A 1 36.58 63.04 -5.66
C MET A 1 35.44 62.20 -5.10
N ASN A 2 34.35 62.05 -5.85
CA ASN A 2 33.04 61.61 -5.35
C ASN A 2 32.82 60.11 -5.51
N ASN A 3 32.62 59.43 -4.39
CA ASN A 3 32.13 58.05 -4.26
C ASN A 3 30.60 58.06 -4.34
N LYS A 4 30.01 57.80 -5.52
CA LYS A 4 28.55 57.58 -5.65
C LYS A 4 28.10 56.44 -6.57
N ASN A 5 29.01 55.73 -7.24
CA ASN A 5 28.62 54.75 -8.28
C ASN A 5 28.70 53.27 -7.86
N MET A 6 29.14 52.96 -6.63
CA MET A 6 29.39 51.57 -6.22
C MET A 6 28.20 50.90 -5.50
N PHE A 7 27.12 51.63 -5.22
CA PHE A 7 25.95 51.10 -4.51
C PHE A 7 24.82 50.63 -5.44
N LEU A 8 24.88 50.95 -6.74
CA LEU A 8 23.81 50.64 -7.69
C LEU A 8 24.01 49.31 -8.46
N TRP A 9 25.20 48.70 -8.38
CA TRP A 9 25.49 47.43 -9.07
C TRP A 9 25.20 46.19 -8.21
N PHE A 10 25.11 46.33 -6.89
CA PHE A 10 24.86 45.19 -5.99
C PHE A 10 23.38 44.82 -5.85
N THR A 11 22.45 45.72 -6.17
CA THR A 11 21.00 45.46 -6.06
C THR A 11 20.40 44.78 -7.30
N PHE A 12 21.03 44.88 -8.47
CA PHE A 12 20.55 44.20 -9.69
C PHE A 12 20.95 42.72 -9.77
N SER A 13 22.00 42.29 -9.06
CA SER A 13 22.48 40.90 -9.10
C SER A 13 21.68 39.95 -8.21
N CYS A 14 21.13 40.41 -7.08
CA CYS A 14 20.29 39.57 -6.21
C CYS A 14 18.86 39.37 -6.74
N LEU A 15 18.32 40.30 -7.53
CA LEU A 15 16.97 40.16 -8.08
C LEU A 15 16.91 39.15 -9.23
N GLY A 16 17.96 39.06 -10.06
CA GLY A 16 18.03 38.08 -11.15
C GLY A 16 18.12 36.62 -10.68
N LEU A 17 18.81 36.36 -9.56
CA LEU A 17 18.94 35.01 -9.00
C LEU A 17 17.64 34.53 -8.33
N LEU A 18 16.88 35.43 -7.70
CA LEU A 18 15.58 35.15 -7.11
C LEU A 18 14.50 34.84 -8.16
N VAL A 19 14.53 35.53 -9.31
CA VAL A 19 13.61 35.25 -10.43
C VAL A 19 13.95 33.91 -11.11
N LEU A 20 15.23 33.56 -11.27
CA LEU A 20 15.64 32.26 -11.82
C LEU A 20 15.29 31.08 -10.91
N LEU A 21 15.40 31.23 -9.58
CA LEU A 21 14.98 30.20 -8.62
C LEU A 21 13.46 30.05 -8.58
N ALA A 22 12.71 31.17 -8.64
CA ALA A 22 11.25 31.13 -8.70
C ALA A 22 10.75 30.51 -10.01
N PHE A 23 11.33 30.86 -11.18
CA PHE A 23 10.99 30.24 -12.46
C PHE A 23 11.39 28.76 -12.52
N GLY A 24 12.53 28.38 -11.95
CA GLY A 24 12.96 26.98 -11.87
C GLY A 24 12.01 26.12 -11.05
N SER A 25 11.53 26.63 -9.90
CA SER A 25 10.51 25.95 -9.09
C SER A 25 9.15 25.87 -9.80
N TRP A 26 8.76 26.89 -10.57
CA TRP A 26 7.49 26.90 -11.29
C TRP A 26 7.50 25.96 -12.50
N LEU A 27 8.62 25.85 -13.22
CA LEU A 27 8.78 24.90 -14.32
C LEU A 27 8.83 23.45 -13.85
N ALA A 28 9.49 23.16 -12.72
CA ALA A 28 9.47 21.82 -12.13
C ALA A 28 8.04 21.42 -11.74
N VAL A 29 7.30 22.31 -11.07
CA VAL A 29 5.89 22.08 -10.71
C VAL A 29 5.02 21.89 -11.96
N MET A 30 5.20 22.72 -13.00
CA MET A 30 4.47 22.57 -14.28
C MET A 30 4.79 21.24 -14.99
N MET A 31 6.04 20.77 -14.96
CA MET A 31 6.40 19.47 -15.56
C MET A 31 5.77 18.30 -14.79
N PHE A 32 5.70 18.35 -13.46
CA PHE A 32 5.04 17.29 -12.66
C PHE A 32 3.51 17.26 -12.82
N TYR A 33 2.87 18.42 -13.03
CA TYR A 33 1.42 18.49 -13.24
C TYR A 33 1.01 18.10 -14.68
N SER A 34 1.79 18.50 -15.69
CA SER A 34 1.50 18.14 -17.10
C SER A 34 1.59 16.63 -17.35
N THR A 35 2.44 15.91 -16.62
CA THR A 35 2.56 14.45 -16.76
C THR A 35 1.40 13.70 -16.12
N HIS A 36 0.77 14.26 -15.08
CA HIS A 36 -0.28 13.55 -14.35
C HIS A 36 -1.54 13.36 -15.20
N ASP A 37 -2.08 14.44 -15.77
CA ASP A 37 -3.29 14.37 -16.60
C ASP A 37 -3.07 13.53 -17.88
N GLU A 38 -1.87 13.58 -18.46
CA GLU A 38 -1.50 12.76 -19.62
C GLU A 38 -1.43 11.27 -19.29
N VAL A 39 -0.84 10.92 -18.14
CA VAL A 39 -0.76 9.54 -17.66
C VAL A 39 -2.15 9.01 -17.30
N LEU A 40 -2.96 9.80 -16.61
CA LEU A 40 -4.35 9.44 -16.28
C LEU A 40 -5.20 9.23 -17.54
N ALA A 41 -5.08 10.10 -18.55
CA ALA A 41 -5.77 9.95 -19.83
C ALA A 41 -5.33 8.70 -20.60
N LYS A 42 -4.05 8.30 -20.47
CA LYS A 42 -3.54 7.10 -21.11
C LYS A 42 -4.12 5.82 -20.47
N VAL A 43 -4.28 5.81 -19.15
CA VAL A 43 -4.76 4.62 -18.43
C VAL A 43 -6.27 4.57 -18.20
N SER A 44 -7.01 5.65 -18.43
CA SER A 44 -8.45 5.71 -18.18
C SER A 44 -9.27 4.74 -19.06
N HIS A 45 -8.64 4.16 -20.07
CA HIS A 45 -9.23 3.13 -20.94
C HIS A 45 -8.74 1.71 -20.63
N GLU A 46 -7.95 1.53 -19.57
CA GLU A 46 -7.47 0.22 -19.18
C GLU A 46 -8.64 -0.66 -18.74
N LYS A 47 -8.60 -1.90 -19.21
CA LYS A 47 -9.62 -2.89 -18.87
C LYS A 47 -9.44 -3.27 -17.40
N THR A 48 -10.51 -3.16 -16.63
CA THR A 48 -10.57 -3.69 -15.26
C THR A 48 -10.12 -5.15 -15.23
N PRO A 49 -9.15 -5.53 -14.37
CA PRO A 49 -8.68 -6.90 -14.28
C PRO A 49 -9.81 -7.84 -13.86
N ASP A 50 -9.76 -9.07 -14.36
CA ASP A 50 -10.55 -10.15 -13.81
C ASP A 50 -9.82 -10.70 -12.58
N VAL A 51 -10.23 -10.23 -11.40
CA VAL A 51 -9.68 -10.68 -10.11
C VAL A 51 -10.33 -11.97 -9.61
N GLY A 52 -11.01 -12.73 -10.47
CA GLY A 52 -11.51 -14.07 -10.17
C GLY A 52 -12.32 -14.15 -8.86
N ALA A 53 -12.24 -15.30 -8.20
CA ALA A 53 -12.89 -15.56 -6.91
C ALA A 53 -11.90 -15.36 -5.75
N TYR A 54 -11.29 -14.18 -5.66
CA TYR A 54 -10.32 -13.84 -4.60
C TYR A 54 -10.94 -12.92 -3.55
N PRO A 55 -11.47 -13.45 -2.45
CA PRO A 55 -12.16 -12.63 -1.46
C PRO A 55 -11.21 -11.65 -0.76
N VAL A 56 -11.72 -10.44 -0.54
CA VAL A 56 -11.13 -9.45 0.36
C VAL A 56 -12.00 -9.41 1.61
N TYR A 57 -11.37 -9.64 2.76
CA TYR A 57 -12.06 -9.82 4.03
C TYR A 57 -11.98 -8.56 4.90
N ALA A 58 -13.02 -8.33 5.70
CA ALA A 58 -12.98 -7.51 6.90
C ALA A 58 -12.51 -8.39 8.08
N PRO A 59 -11.27 -8.20 8.58
CA PRO A 59 -10.73 -9.03 9.65
C PRO A 59 -11.21 -8.56 11.03
N THR A 60 -11.38 -9.53 11.93
CA THR A 60 -11.58 -9.32 13.36
C THR A 60 -10.50 -10.09 14.11
N PHE A 61 -9.52 -9.38 14.66
CA PHE A 61 -8.42 -9.97 15.42
C PHE A 61 -8.83 -10.13 16.89
N ASP A 62 -8.76 -11.36 17.39
CA ASP A 62 -8.92 -11.64 18.82
C ASP A 62 -7.55 -11.51 19.49
N THR A 63 -7.38 -10.45 20.28
CA THR A 63 -6.13 -10.16 21.00
C THR A 63 -6.35 -10.18 22.51
N GLN A 64 -5.27 -10.39 23.28
CA GLN A 64 -5.34 -10.29 24.75
C GLN A 64 -5.65 -8.86 25.25
N LEU A 65 -5.44 -7.84 24.40
CA LEU A 65 -5.71 -6.43 24.71
C LEU A 65 -7.12 -5.99 24.32
N GLY A 66 -7.90 -6.87 23.69
CA GLY A 66 -9.23 -6.58 23.16
C GLY A 66 -9.40 -7.04 21.71
N GLU A 67 -10.63 -6.98 21.22
CA GLU A 67 -10.94 -7.30 19.83
C GLU A 67 -10.64 -6.09 18.93
N VAL A 68 -9.93 -6.33 17.81
CA VAL A 68 -9.65 -5.33 16.78
C VAL A 68 -10.49 -5.62 15.56
N ARG A 69 -11.31 -4.65 15.12
CA ARG A 69 -12.10 -4.72 13.89
C ARG A 69 -11.70 -3.58 12.96
N ALA A 70 -10.68 -3.80 12.15
CA ALA A 70 -10.11 -2.74 11.33
C ALA A 70 -9.44 -3.28 10.07
N GLY A 71 -9.43 -2.44 9.02
CA GLY A 71 -8.72 -2.70 7.78
C GLY A 71 -9.30 -3.85 6.95
N LYS A 72 -8.42 -4.45 6.14
CA LYS A 72 -8.71 -5.56 5.24
C LYS A 72 -7.67 -6.66 5.38
N ALA A 73 -8.02 -7.86 4.95
CA ALA A 73 -7.11 -8.98 4.80
C ALA A 73 -7.47 -9.78 3.55
N PHE A 74 -6.51 -10.51 3.00
CA PHE A 74 -6.73 -11.33 1.81
C PHE A 74 -5.79 -12.54 1.78
N LEU A 75 -6.16 -13.55 0.99
CA LEU A 75 -5.30 -14.71 0.76
C LEU A 75 -4.32 -14.42 -0.37
N GLY A 76 -3.04 -14.64 -0.13
CA GLY A 76 -1.95 -14.46 -1.08
C GLY A 76 -1.16 -15.76 -1.28
N LYS A 77 -0.70 -16.02 -2.50
CA LYS A 77 0.04 -17.23 -2.86
C LYS A 77 1.40 -16.89 -3.44
N GLU A 78 2.46 -17.40 -2.80
CA GLU A 78 3.83 -17.32 -3.32
C GLU A 78 4.01 -18.33 -4.45
N PRO A 79 4.23 -17.90 -5.71
CA PRO A 79 4.29 -18.80 -6.85
C PRO A 79 5.48 -19.76 -6.83
N ARG A 80 6.59 -19.42 -6.15
CA ARG A 80 7.77 -20.30 -6.10
C ARG A 80 7.61 -21.49 -5.16
N THR A 81 6.88 -21.32 -4.06
CA THR A 81 6.69 -22.38 -3.05
C THR A 81 5.28 -22.94 -3.06
N ASN A 82 4.37 -22.32 -3.80
CA ASN A 82 2.93 -22.59 -3.81
C ASN A 82 2.27 -22.46 -2.41
N THR A 83 2.93 -21.77 -1.48
CA THR A 83 2.44 -21.57 -0.12
C THR A 83 1.41 -20.44 -0.09
N VAL A 84 0.35 -20.66 0.69
CA VAL A 84 -0.74 -19.70 0.88
C VAL A 84 -0.61 -19.03 2.24
N TYR A 85 -0.87 -17.73 2.26
CA TYR A 85 -0.83 -16.89 3.46
C TYR A 85 -2.07 -16.03 3.52
N LEU A 86 -2.56 -15.75 4.73
CA LEU A 86 -3.43 -14.59 4.94
C LEU A 86 -2.54 -13.38 5.22
N LEU A 87 -2.73 -12.30 4.48
CA LEU A 87 -1.95 -11.07 4.56
C LEU A 87 -2.83 -9.91 5.03
N SER A 88 -2.24 -9.02 5.83
CA SER A 88 -2.83 -7.76 6.26
C SER A 88 -1.72 -6.77 6.67
N ALA A 89 -2.10 -5.58 7.16
CA ALA A 89 -1.17 -4.57 7.65
C ALA A 89 -0.89 -4.76 9.15
N HIS A 90 0.37 -4.59 9.58
CA HIS A 90 0.79 -4.74 10.97
C HIS A 90 0.23 -3.62 11.85
N HIS A 91 0.17 -2.38 11.35
CA HIS A 91 -0.31 -1.23 12.13
C HIS A 91 -1.76 -1.36 12.61
N LEU A 92 -2.54 -2.29 12.04
CA LEU A 92 -3.87 -2.61 12.54
C LEU A 92 -3.82 -3.23 13.95
N LEU A 93 -2.71 -3.86 14.33
CA LEU A 93 -2.44 -4.32 15.70
C LEU A 93 -1.86 -3.18 16.55
N GLY A 94 -2.51 -2.03 16.49
CA GLY A 94 -2.02 -0.79 17.05
C GLY A 94 -3.11 0.25 17.24
N GLU A 95 -2.69 1.50 17.37
CA GLU A 95 -3.61 2.63 17.63
C GLU A 95 -4.60 2.81 16.47
N ALA A 96 -4.14 2.55 15.24
CA ALA A 96 -4.97 2.59 14.05
C ALA A 96 -6.08 1.52 14.04
N GLY A 97 -5.89 0.39 14.73
CA GLY A 97 -6.94 -0.61 14.94
C GLY A 97 -7.73 -0.43 16.24
N GLY A 98 -7.42 0.60 17.03
CA GLY A 98 -8.09 0.89 18.30
C GLY A 98 -7.47 0.22 19.52
N LEU A 99 -6.27 -0.37 19.42
CA LEU A 99 -5.50 -0.80 20.58
C LEU A 99 -4.87 0.40 21.31
N PRO A 100 -4.56 0.27 22.62
CA PRO A 100 -3.93 1.36 23.37
C PRO A 100 -2.46 1.64 22.99
N ARG A 101 -1.83 0.74 22.22
CA ARG A 101 -0.46 0.87 21.71
C ARG A 101 -0.25 -0.06 20.52
N GLU A 102 0.79 0.21 19.75
CA GLU A 102 1.33 -0.74 18.78
C GLU A 102 1.87 -2.01 19.48
N LEU A 103 1.51 -3.19 18.95
CA LEU A 103 2.17 -4.44 19.30
C LEU A 103 3.50 -4.57 18.56
N ALA A 104 4.57 -4.91 19.26
CA ALA A 104 5.83 -5.25 18.61
C ALA A 104 5.73 -6.64 17.94
N TRP A 105 6.48 -6.86 16.86
CA TRP A 105 6.43 -8.10 16.08
C TRP A 105 6.59 -9.39 16.90
N HIS A 106 7.43 -9.37 17.94
CA HIS A 106 7.69 -10.54 18.79
C HIS A 106 6.56 -10.80 19.81
N GLU A 107 5.72 -9.80 20.09
CA GLU A 107 4.56 -9.95 20.96
C GLU A 107 3.37 -10.54 20.20
N VAL A 108 3.28 -10.32 18.88
CA VAL A 108 2.10 -10.70 18.07
C VAL A 108 1.71 -12.17 18.23
N PRO A 109 2.63 -13.16 18.16
CA PRO A 109 2.24 -14.57 18.29
C PRO A 109 1.63 -14.93 19.66
N GLU A 110 1.97 -14.20 20.72
CA GLU A 110 1.42 -14.42 22.06
C GLU A 110 0.14 -13.60 22.29
N GLN A 111 0.09 -12.40 21.73
CA GLN A 111 -1.00 -11.45 21.94
C GLN A 111 -2.21 -11.71 21.03
N VAL A 112 -2.00 -12.21 19.81
CA VAL A 112 -3.06 -12.46 18.82
C VAL A 112 -3.40 -13.95 18.79
N ARG A 113 -4.60 -14.31 19.25
CA ARG A 113 -5.06 -15.69 19.35
C ARG A 113 -5.62 -16.23 18.04
N SER A 114 -6.33 -15.37 17.32
CA SER A 114 -6.91 -15.71 16.03
C SER A 114 -7.30 -14.46 15.25
N VAL A 115 -7.54 -14.63 13.95
CA VAL A 115 -8.24 -13.65 13.12
C VAL A 115 -9.41 -14.34 12.44
N ARG A 116 -10.60 -13.74 12.56
CA ARG A 116 -11.80 -14.13 11.83
C ARG A 116 -11.95 -13.21 10.62
N CYS A 117 -12.21 -13.78 9.46
CA CYS A 117 -12.28 -13.08 8.19
C CYS A 117 -13.67 -13.27 7.59
N ALA A 118 -14.42 -12.17 7.44
CA ALA A 118 -15.71 -12.16 6.76
C ALA A 118 -15.60 -11.36 5.46
N SER A 119 -16.11 -11.89 4.35
CA SER A 119 -16.14 -11.20 3.06
C SER A 119 -17.41 -10.35 2.95
N ASP A 120 -17.34 -9.23 2.23
CA ASP A 120 -18.53 -8.47 1.84
C ASP A 120 -19.35 -9.23 0.77
N ASP A 121 -18.71 -10.15 0.04
CA ASP A 121 -19.39 -11.09 -0.84
C ASP A 121 -19.85 -12.32 -0.04
N PRO A 122 -21.18 -12.51 0.16
CA PRO A 122 -21.73 -13.57 1.00
C PRO A 122 -21.59 -14.97 0.39
N THR A 123 -21.08 -15.09 -0.84
CA THR A 123 -20.76 -16.40 -1.44
C THR A 123 -19.50 -17.02 -0.85
N PHE A 124 -18.68 -16.24 -0.15
CA PHE A 124 -17.51 -16.73 0.56
C PHE A 124 -17.83 -17.00 2.02
N GLU A 125 -17.57 -18.24 2.44
CA GLU A 125 -17.70 -18.63 3.84
C GLU A 125 -16.69 -17.88 4.73
N PRO A 126 -17.07 -17.48 5.95
CA PRO A 126 -16.13 -16.91 6.91
C PRO A 126 -14.99 -17.88 7.24
N LEU A 127 -13.77 -17.36 7.30
CA LEU A 127 -12.57 -18.13 7.64
C LEU A 127 -12.03 -17.71 9.01
N THR A 128 -11.30 -18.60 9.67
CA THR A 128 -10.57 -18.31 10.91
C THR A 128 -9.16 -18.85 10.84
N PHE A 129 -8.18 -18.03 11.23
CA PHE A 129 -6.77 -18.37 11.22
C PHE A 129 -6.19 -18.21 12.61
N HIS A 130 -5.27 -19.10 12.99
CA HIS A 130 -4.70 -19.17 14.35
C HIS A 130 -3.17 -19.07 14.38
N GLU A 131 -2.49 -19.47 13.31
CA GLU A 131 -1.02 -19.51 13.29
C GLU A 131 -0.45 -18.24 12.66
N VAL A 132 -0.05 -17.28 13.50
CA VAL A 132 0.73 -16.11 13.06
C VAL A 132 2.12 -16.58 12.61
N ILE A 133 2.59 -16.05 11.48
CA ILE A 133 3.99 -16.15 11.07
C ILE A 133 4.71 -14.89 11.55
N PRO A 134 5.61 -14.98 12.55
CA PRO A 134 6.32 -13.80 13.03
C PRO A 134 7.26 -13.27 11.93
N ILE A 135 7.07 -12.01 11.56
CA ILE A 135 7.96 -11.29 10.66
C ILE A 135 8.91 -10.44 11.51
N GLU A 136 10.19 -10.81 11.56
CA GLU A 136 11.18 -10.09 12.35
C GLU A 136 11.27 -8.62 11.92
N GLY A 137 11.08 -7.71 12.87
CA GLY A 137 11.11 -6.28 12.63
C GLY A 137 9.81 -5.66 12.12
N ALA A 138 8.72 -6.44 12.03
CA ALA A 138 7.41 -5.92 11.64
C ALA A 138 6.94 -4.79 12.55
N ARG A 139 6.44 -3.72 11.92
CA ARG A 139 6.05 -2.45 12.56
C ARG A 139 5.18 -1.63 11.61
N LYS A 140 4.46 -0.65 12.15
CA LYS A 140 3.77 0.35 11.32
C LYS A 140 4.73 1.08 10.39
N MET A 141 4.24 1.48 9.21
CA MET A 141 5.01 2.27 8.27
C MET A 141 5.55 3.56 8.90
N ASP A 142 6.72 3.99 8.45
CA ASP A 142 7.34 5.25 8.83
C ASP A 142 7.82 6.01 7.58
N MET A 143 8.39 7.21 7.76
CA MET A 143 8.84 8.04 6.64
C MET A 143 9.97 7.42 5.81
N ASN A 144 10.64 6.38 6.31
CA ASN A 144 11.76 5.73 5.64
C ASN A 144 11.36 4.46 4.91
N SER A 145 10.36 3.72 5.40
CA SER A 145 9.98 2.44 4.80
C SER A 145 8.59 1.99 5.22
N CYS A 146 7.91 1.28 4.32
CA CYS A 146 6.64 0.60 4.61
C CYS A 146 6.76 -0.94 4.48
N THR A 147 7.95 -1.45 4.16
CA THR A 147 8.22 -2.88 3.92
C THR A 147 7.93 -3.80 5.10
N GLN A 148 8.00 -3.25 6.32
CA GLN A 148 7.79 -3.99 7.57
C GLN A 148 6.37 -3.90 8.11
N ASP A 149 5.49 -3.12 7.45
CA ASP A 149 4.08 -3.06 7.81
C ASP A 149 3.35 -4.25 7.20
N LEU A 150 3.55 -5.41 7.82
CA LEU A 150 3.13 -6.70 7.30
C LEU A 150 2.71 -7.64 8.45
N LEU A 151 1.47 -8.08 8.41
CA LEU A 151 0.93 -9.12 9.27
C LEU A 151 0.61 -10.36 8.43
N VAL A 152 1.05 -11.53 8.90
CA VAL A 152 0.94 -12.79 8.15
C VAL A 152 0.40 -13.89 9.05
N PHE A 153 -0.59 -14.62 8.56
CA PHE A 153 -0.99 -15.91 9.13
C PHE A 153 -0.75 -17.02 8.12
N ARG A 154 -0.40 -18.21 8.61
CA ARG A 154 -0.38 -19.42 7.79
C ARG A 154 -1.82 -19.77 7.38
N ALA A 155 -2.01 -20.01 6.09
CA ALA A 155 -3.26 -20.52 5.55
C ALA A 155 -3.09 -21.98 5.11
N SER A 156 -4.19 -22.71 5.07
CA SER A 156 -4.21 -24.08 4.55
C SER A 156 -4.11 -24.08 3.01
N GLU A 157 -3.48 -25.12 2.45
CA GLU A 157 -3.23 -25.22 1.00
C GLU A 157 -4.51 -25.41 0.17
N ASP A 158 -5.59 -25.92 0.78
CA ASP A 158 -6.91 -26.03 0.16
C ASP A 158 -7.54 -24.67 -0.18
N LEU A 159 -7.06 -23.58 0.44
CA LEU A 159 -7.44 -22.21 0.13
C LEU A 159 -6.68 -21.61 -1.08
N ALA A 160 -5.73 -22.34 -1.68
CA ALA A 160 -4.95 -21.87 -2.83
C ALA A 160 -5.79 -21.40 -4.04
N PRO A 161 -6.98 -21.96 -4.35
CA PRO A 161 -7.84 -21.44 -5.42
C PRO A 161 -8.42 -20.05 -5.14
N GLN A 162 -8.49 -19.63 -3.88
CA GLN A 162 -9.01 -18.34 -3.43
C GLN A 162 -7.89 -17.31 -3.18
N ALA A 163 -6.63 -17.66 -3.46
CA ALA A 163 -5.47 -16.84 -3.13
C ALA A 163 -4.93 -16.09 -4.36
N LEU A 164 -4.73 -14.79 -4.21
CA LEU A 164 -4.11 -13.92 -5.21
C LEU A 164 -2.67 -14.38 -5.48
N PRO A 165 -2.31 -14.67 -6.75
CA PRO A 165 -0.92 -14.97 -7.08
C PRO A 165 -0.05 -13.73 -6.91
N PHE A 166 1.12 -13.88 -6.28
CA PHE A 166 2.09 -12.77 -6.25
C PHE A 166 2.66 -12.51 -7.64
N ARG A 167 2.76 -11.23 -8.02
CA ARG A 167 3.58 -10.83 -9.17
C ARG A 167 5.05 -11.13 -8.88
N THR A 168 5.77 -11.66 -9.86
CA THR A 168 7.20 -11.98 -9.69
C THR A 168 8.13 -11.01 -10.38
N GLU A 169 7.62 -10.34 -11.42
CA GLU A 169 8.31 -9.31 -12.17
C GLU A 169 8.18 -7.97 -11.43
N PRO A 170 9.22 -7.11 -11.47
CA PRO A 170 9.10 -5.74 -10.98
C PRO A 170 7.94 -5.00 -11.64
N ILE A 171 7.31 -4.10 -10.89
CA ILE A 171 6.35 -3.13 -11.41
C ILE A 171 7.06 -1.79 -11.62
N GLY A 172 6.74 -1.12 -12.73
CA GLY A 172 7.30 0.17 -13.11
C GLY A 172 6.34 1.33 -12.84
N VAL A 173 6.91 2.53 -12.85
CA VAL A 173 6.17 3.79 -12.91
C VAL A 173 5.32 3.82 -14.20
N ASP A 174 4.18 4.51 -14.12
CA ASP A 174 3.15 4.61 -15.16
C ASP A 174 2.39 3.31 -15.47
N GLU A 175 2.66 2.20 -14.76
CA GLU A 175 1.84 0.99 -14.86
C GLU A 175 0.50 1.18 -14.13
N PRO A 176 -0.63 0.72 -14.74
CA PRO A 176 -1.92 0.74 -14.08
C PRO A 176 -1.99 -0.35 -13.00
N VAL A 177 -2.58 0.01 -11.88
CA VAL A 177 -2.85 -0.88 -10.74
C VAL A 177 -4.26 -0.64 -10.21
N TRP A 178 -4.78 -1.60 -9.47
CA TRP A 178 -6.10 -1.48 -8.86
C TRP A 178 -6.01 -1.76 -7.37
N LEU A 179 -6.53 -0.84 -6.55
CA LEU A 179 -6.92 -1.19 -5.19
C LEU A 179 -8.11 -2.14 -5.29
N TYR A 180 -7.94 -3.35 -4.78
CA TYR A 180 -9.02 -4.33 -4.72
C TYR A 180 -9.61 -4.34 -3.30
N SER A 181 -10.67 -3.56 -3.10
CA SER A 181 -11.40 -3.43 -1.84
C SER A 181 -12.71 -2.69 -2.08
N SER A 182 -13.73 -2.98 -1.27
CA SER A 182 -14.84 -2.05 -1.06
C SER A 182 -14.33 -0.77 -0.36
N VAL A 183 -14.87 0.38 -0.72
CA VAL A 183 -14.67 1.68 -0.06
C VAL A 183 -16.03 2.26 0.34
N SER A 184 -16.06 3.23 1.26
CA SER A 184 -17.33 3.71 1.83
C SER A 184 -18.18 4.55 0.86
N ASN A 185 -17.53 5.17 -0.13
CA ASN A 185 -18.12 6.17 -1.02
C ASN A 185 -18.25 5.71 -2.49
N ASP A 186 -17.98 4.43 -2.79
CA ASP A 186 -18.15 3.83 -4.12
C ASP A 186 -18.57 2.36 -3.97
N GLU A 187 -19.47 1.89 -4.83
CA GLU A 187 -19.97 0.50 -4.84
C GLU A 187 -19.02 -0.47 -5.57
N LYS A 188 -18.06 0.06 -6.35
CA LYS A 188 -17.03 -0.76 -6.99
C LYS A 188 -16.11 -1.39 -5.95
N THR A 189 -15.52 -2.51 -6.32
CA THR A 189 -14.47 -3.17 -5.53
C THR A 189 -13.07 -2.99 -6.13
N LEU A 190 -12.97 -2.50 -7.37
CA LEU A 190 -11.71 -2.27 -8.06
C LEU A 190 -11.60 -0.80 -8.43
N HIS A 191 -10.61 -0.13 -7.86
CA HIS A 191 -10.37 1.29 -8.08
C HIS A 191 -9.03 1.48 -8.78
N LEU A 192 -9.10 2.00 -10.00
CA LEU A 192 -7.95 2.22 -10.86
C LEU A 192 -7.05 3.33 -10.29
N ALA A 193 -5.75 3.05 -10.30
CA ALA A 193 -4.68 3.96 -9.96
C ALA A 193 -3.49 3.75 -10.91
N VAL A 194 -2.54 4.66 -10.87
CA VAL A 194 -1.29 4.55 -11.62
C VAL A 194 -0.11 4.66 -10.69
N VAL A 195 0.86 3.79 -10.86
CA VAL A 195 2.11 3.83 -10.11
C VAL A 195 2.87 5.12 -10.44
N THR A 196 3.16 5.92 -9.41
CA THR A 196 3.89 7.19 -9.53
C THR A 196 5.32 7.09 -9.02
N ASP A 197 5.60 6.17 -8.12
CA ASP A 197 6.93 5.92 -7.59
C ASP A 197 7.11 4.47 -7.16
N VAL A 198 8.30 3.92 -7.37
CA VAL A 198 8.66 2.56 -6.98
C VAL A 198 10.07 2.57 -6.41
N THR A 199 10.19 2.19 -5.15
CA THR A 199 11.47 1.98 -4.48
C THR A 199 11.51 0.58 -3.86
N GLU A 200 12.65 0.22 -3.25
CA GLU A 200 12.72 -0.98 -2.42
C GLU A 200 11.88 -0.86 -1.14
N ASP A 201 11.56 0.38 -0.74
CA ASP A 201 10.96 0.71 0.55
C ASP A 201 9.45 0.96 0.50
N TRP A 202 8.92 1.36 -0.67
CA TRP A 202 7.50 1.59 -0.89
C TRP A 202 7.12 1.53 -2.37
N LEU A 203 5.83 1.37 -2.60
CA LEU A 203 5.17 1.58 -3.88
C LEU A 203 4.10 2.66 -3.70
N GLU A 204 4.17 3.70 -4.51
CA GLU A 204 3.19 4.80 -4.49
C GLU A 204 2.39 4.82 -5.79
N TYR A 205 1.11 5.10 -5.66
CA TYR A 205 0.20 5.27 -6.79
C TYR A 205 -0.78 6.39 -6.54
N VAL A 206 -1.35 6.91 -7.62
CA VAL A 206 -2.38 7.95 -7.61
C VAL A 206 -3.67 7.42 -8.20
N TYR A 207 -4.77 7.61 -7.50
CA TYR A 207 -6.10 7.18 -7.91
C TYR A 207 -6.69 8.14 -8.95
N LEU A 208 -7.48 7.58 -9.86
CA LEU A 208 -8.24 8.37 -10.84
C LEU A 208 -9.51 8.99 -10.23
N GLU A 209 -9.96 8.43 -9.12
CA GLU A 209 -11.20 8.79 -8.43
C GLU A 209 -10.88 9.26 -7.01
N ASP A 210 -11.75 10.10 -6.45
CA ASP A 210 -11.64 10.53 -5.04
C ASP A 210 -12.34 9.50 -4.15
N LEU A 211 -11.55 8.71 -3.43
CA LEU A 211 -12.00 7.57 -2.62
C LEU A 211 -11.84 7.87 -1.13
N ASP A 212 -12.81 7.42 -0.33
CA ASP A 212 -12.62 7.32 1.11
C ASP A 212 -11.84 6.04 1.42
N LEU A 213 -10.52 6.20 1.62
CA LEU A 213 -9.60 5.11 1.95
C LEU A 213 -9.71 4.61 3.40
N THR A 214 -10.66 5.13 4.19
CA THR A 214 -10.91 4.64 5.53
C THR A 214 -11.15 3.13 5.52
N ALA A 215 -10.47 2.42 6.44
CA ALA A 215 -10.53 0.97 6.57
C ALA A 215 -10.06 0.15 5.34
N THR A 216 -9.24 0.74 4.45
CA THR A 216 -8.62 0.01 3.31
C THR A 216 -7.21 -0.51 3.58
N SER A 217 -6.61 -0.18 4.73
CA SER A 217 -5.28 -0.71 5.12
C SER A 217 -5.31 -2.24 5.19
N GLY A 218 -4.32 -2.89 4.60
CA GLY A 218 -4.25 -4.35 4.43
C GLY A 218 -4.91 -4.88 3.17
N ALA A 219 -5.56 -4.03 2.36
CA ALA A 219 -6.18 -4.45 1.10
C ALA A 219 -5.12 -4.78 0.03
N PRO A 220 -5.40 -5.73 -0.87
CA PRO A 220 -4.52 -6.01 -1.99
C PRO A 220 -4.56 -4.90 -3.03
N VAL A 221 -3.39 -4.56 -3.56
CA VAL A 221 -3.23 -3.81 -4.81
C VAL A 221 -2.76 -4.79 -5.88
N VAL A 222 -3.45 -4.82 -7.01
CA VAL A 222 -3.22 -5.80 -8.09
C VAL A 222 -2.85 -5.14 -9.41
N ASP A 223 -2.15 -5.87 -10.27
CA ASP A 223 -1.93 -5.48 -11.67
C ASP A 223 -3.11 -5.87 -12.58
N LYS A 224 -2.96 -5.57 -13.87
CA LYS A 224 -3.98 -5.87 -14.90
C LYS A 224 -4.20 -7.37 -15.13
N GLU A 225 -3.29 -8.22 -14.66
CA GLU A 225 -3.44 -9.68 -14.67
C GLU A 225 -4.05 -10.22 -13.36
N GLY A 226 -4.45 -9.35 -12.44
CA GLY A 226 -5.00 -9.74 -11.13
C GLY A 226 -3.96 -10.32 -10.17
N ARG A 227 -2.67 -10.04 -10.38
CA ARG A 227 -1.58 -10.49 -9.52
C ARG A 227 -1.29 -9.43 -8.46
N LEU A 228 -0.98 -9.86 -7.24
CA LEU A 228 -0.63 -8.95 -6.14
C LEU A 228 0.66 -8.19 -6.46
N VAL A 229 0.62 -6.86 -6.35
CA VAL A 229 1.78 -5.98 -6.51
C VAL A 229 2.15 -5.23 -5.24
N ALA A 230 1.19 -4.97 -4.35
CA ALA A 230 1.43 -4.38 -3.04
C ALA A 230 0.28 -4.67 -2.06
N ILE A 231 0.53 -4.42 -0.78
CA ILE A 231 -0.51 -4.31 0.25
C ILE A 231 -0.73 -2.83 0.53
N ASN A 232 -1.94 -2.31 0.31
CA ASN A 232 -2.30 -0.92 0.59
C ASN A 232 -2.20 -0.65 2.10
N LEU A 233 -1.53 0.42 2.51
CA LEU A 233 -1.32 0.79 3.91
C LEU A 233 -2.00 2.10 4.32
N GLY A 234 -2.55 2.83 3.34
CA GLY A 234 -3.25 4.08 3.53
C GLY A 234 -3.04 5.01 2.34
N GLY A 235 -3.49 6.25 2.50
CA GLY A 235 -3.32 7.26 1.47
C GLY A 235 -3.34 8.67 2.00
N TYR A 236 -3.04 9.60 1.11
CA TYR A 236 -2.94 11.02 1.41
C TYR A 236 -3.23 11.86 0.16
N ALA A 237 -3.59 13.12 0.34
CA ALA A 237 -3.90 14.02 -0.76
C ALA A 237 -2.69 14.91 -1.10
N LEU A 238 -2.16 14.80 -2.31
CA LEU A 238 -1.11 15.68 -2.86
C LEU A 238 -1.23 15.76 -4.38
N GLY A 239 -1.96 16.79 -4.86
CA GLY A 239 -2.25 16.94 -6.29
C GLY A 239 -3.13 15.83 -6.87
N GLY A 240 -3.87 15.12 -6.00
CA GLY A 240 -4.63 13.90 -6.29
C GLY A 240 -4.66 13.01 -5.04
N LEU A 241 -5.58 12.06 -4.97
CA LEU A 241 -5.58 11.05 -3.92
C LEU A 241 -4.50 10.02 -4.23
N ARG A 242 -3.55 9.84 -3.32
CA ARG A 242 -2.44 8.89 -3.44
C ARG A 242 -2.58 7.77 -2.43
N GLY A 243 -2.14 6.57 -2.80
CA GLY A 243 -1.99 5.45 -1.90
C GLY A 243 -0.52 5.04 -1.77
N LEU A 244 -0.19 4.48 -0.61
CA LEU A 244 1.12 3.90 -0.31
C LEU A 244 0.94 2.44 0.01
N GLY A 245 1.77 1.58 -0.59
CA GLY A 245 1.70 0.14 -0.39
C GLY A 245 3.04 -0.51 -0.10
N ASN A 246 3.00 -1.56 0.72
CA ASN A 246 4.12 -2.48 0.96
C ASN A 246 4.35 -3.31 -0.32
N PRO A 247 5.48 -3.13 -1.04
CA PRO A 247 5.71 -3.80 -2.31
C PRO A 247 5.72 -5.31 -2.18
N VAL A 248 5.14 -6.04 -3.13
CA VAL A 248 5.12 -7.51 -3.09
C VAL A 248 6.53 -8.11 -3.05
N SER A 249 7.54 -7.45 -3.65
CA SER A 249 8.94 -7.85 -3.55
C SER A 249 9.42 -7.90 -2.09
N ALA A 250 9.09 -6.89 -1.28
CA ALA A 250 9.42 -6.83 0.13
C ALA A 250 8.65 -7.88 0.94
N VAL A 251 7.36 -8.06 0.67
CA VAL A 251 6.53 -9.12 1.28
C VAL A 251 7.18 -10.50 1.06
N ARG A 252 7.57 -10.81 -0.18
CA ARG A 252 8.24 -12.08 -0.53
C ARG A 252 9.57 -12.27 0.21
N ASN A 253 10.38 -11.22 0.30
CA ASN A 253 11.64 -11.26 1.03
C ASN A 253 11.44 -11.50 2.54
N ASN A 254 10.44 -10.86 3.14
CA ASN A 254 10.07 -11.08 4.54
C ASN A 254 9.60 -12.53 4.78
N LEU A 255 8.73 -13.04 3.92
CA LEU A 255 8.22 -14.43 4.01
C LEU A 255 9.36 -15.45 3.84
N ALA A 256 10.26 -15.24 2.88
CA ALA A 256 11.40 -16.13 2.67
C ALA A 256 12.28 -16.19 3.93
N ARG A 257 12.61 -15.04 4.55
CA ARG A 257 13.39 -15.01 5.80
C ARG A 257 12.67 -15.70 6.95
N ALA A 258 11.37 -15.45 7.12
CA ALA A 258 10.58 -16.01 8.20
C ALA A 258 10.35 -17.54 8.09
N THR A 259 10.42 -18.10 6.88
CA THR A 259 10.14 -19.52 6.62
C THR A 259 11.37 -20.38 6.37
N GLN A 260 12.50 -19.81 5.91
CA GLN A 260 13.76 -20.53 5.69
C GLN A 260 14.54 -20.84 6.98
N GLY A 261 14.17 -20.23 8.11
CA GLY A 261 14.79 -20.45 9.43
C GLY A 261 14.19 -21.61 10.24
N LYS A 262 13.32 -22.44 9.64
CA LYS A 262 12.72 -23.63 10.26
C LYS A 262 13.08 -24.87 9.45
#